data_AF-A0A8X6KQD8-F1
#
_entry.id   AF-A0A8X6KQD8-F1
#
_cell.length_a   1.000
_cell.length_b   1.000
_cell.length_c   1.000
_cell.angle_alpha   90.00
_cell.angle_beta   90.00
_cell.angle_gamma   90.00
#
_symmetry.space_group_name_H-M   'P 1'
#
loop_
_entity.id
_entity.type
_entity.pdbx_description
1 polymer ?
#
loop_
_entity_poly.entity_id
_entity_poly.type
_entity_poly.pdbx_seq_one_letter_code
_entity_poly.pdbx_strand_id
1 'polypeptide(L)'
;MTWTARFLALSFLAALYSPCLFAHIPKSPWSSIELENAFINAFLNELGKTGDFSQRKLQAMTTIGDAFKMLADKLMSSGKSSASNMEALNKAFASSVAEIAVGRKGRKREEITADISGALSRAFLQSTGAVNTQFVHEISRLINPPECKD
;
A
#
# COMPACT_ATOMS: atom_id res chain seq x y z
N MET A 1 8.50 -48.27 28.75
CA MET A 1 7.37 -47.32 28.51
C MET A 1 7.78 -45.87 28.24
N THR A 2 9.07 -45.50 28.24
CA THR A 2 9.53 -44.09 28.07
C THR A 2 9.93 -43.70 26.64
N TRP A 3 10.00 -44.66 25.72
CA TRP A 3 10.48 -44.46 24.34
C TRP A 3 9.42 -43.81 23.45
N THR A 4 8.15 -44.21 23.60
CA THR A 4 7.02 -43.65 22.86
C THR A 4 6.71 -42.20 23.23
N ALA A 5 6.87 -41.84 24.51
CA ALA A 5 6.70 -40.47 24.99
C ALA A 5 7.75 -39.50 24.42
N ARG A 6 8.98 -39.98 24.18
CA ARG A 6 10.07 -39.17 23.60
C ARG A 6 9.85 -38.86 22.12
N PHE A 7 9.37 -39.84 21.34
CA PHE A 7 9.01 -39.57 19.94
C PHE A 7 7.80 -38.66 19.82
N LEU A 8 6.81 -38.82 20.69
CA LEU A 8 5.63 -37.94 20.71
C LEU A 8 6.02 -36.48 20.98
N ALA A 9 6.93 -36.25 21.93
CA ALA A 9 7.45 -34.91 22.24
C ALA A 9 8.29 -34.32 21.10
N LEU A 10 9.12 -35.13 20.43
CA LEU A 10 9.90 -34.70 19.25
C LEU A 10 9.02 -34.37 18.05
N SER A 11 7.95 -35.14 17.81
CA SER A 11 6.97 -34.86 16.76
C SER A 11 6.14 -33.60 17.08
N PHE A 12 5.81 -33.36 18.35
CA PHE A 12 5.15 -32.13 18.77
C PHE A 12 6.06 -30.90 18.59
N LEU A 13 7.36 -31.04 18.90
CA LEU A 13 8.34 -29.98 18.65
C LEU A 13 8.51 -29.72 17.15
N ALA A 14 8.62 -30.75 16.31
CA ALA A 14 8.75 -30.60 14.87
C ALA A 14 7.51 -29.94 14.21
N ALA A 15 6.31 -30.18 14.75
CA ALA A 15 5.09 -29.49 14.33
C ALA A 15 5.06 -28.00 14.75
N LEU A 16 5.64 -27.66 15.91
CA LEU A 16 5.80 -26.28 16.37
C LEU A 16 6.94 -25.54 15.64
N TYR A 17 7.93 -26.27 15.14
CA TYR A 17 9.08 -25.78 14.36
C TYR A 17 8.90 -25.94 12.85
N SER A 18 7.67 -26.12 12.37
CA SER A 18 7.38 -25.85 10.96
C SER A 18 7.08 -24.36 10.84
N PRO A 19 8.06 -23.46 10.57
CA PRO A 19 7.70 -22.25 9.87
C PRO A 19 7.19 -22.78 8.53
N CYS A 20 5.88 -22.82 8.39
CA CYS A 20 5.26 -23.18 7.14
C CYS A 20 5.95 -22.31 6.09
N LEU A 21 6.64 -23.00 5.20
CA LEU A 21 7.36 -22.51 4.03
C LEU A 21 6.37 -21.92 3.03
N PHE A 22 5.50 -21.01 3.49
CA PHE A 22 4.88 -20.07 2.59
C PHE A 22 6.02 -19.15 2.17
N ALA A 23 6.59 -19.47 1.00
CA ALA A 23 7.21 -18.48 0.16
C ALA A 23 6.32 -17.24 0.23
N HIS A 24 6.80 -16.20 0.92
CA HIS A 24 6.15 -14.91 0.95
C HIS A 24 6.33 -14.33 -0.45
N ILE A 25 5.55 -14.82 -1.41
CA ILE A 25 5.32 -14.11 -2.65
C ILE A 25 4.80 -12.76 -2.18
N PRO A 26 5.52 -11.65 -2.39
CA PRO A 26 5.04 -10.35 -1.96
C PRO A 26 3.69 -10.15 -2.63
N LYS A 27 2.63 -10.29 -1.84
CA LYS A 27 1.28 -10.21 -2.37
C LYS A 27 1.12 -8.77 -2.78
N SER A 28 0.95 -8.52 -4.07
CA SER A 28 0.54 -7.21 -4.52
C SER A 28 -0.73 -6.79 -3.75
N PRO A 29 -0.89 -5.53 -3.30
CA PRO A 29 -2.14 -5.10 -2.69
C PRO A 29 -3.35 -5.37 -3.60
N TRP A 30 -3.10 -5.50 -4.90
CA TRP A 30 -4.11 -5.69 -5.94
C TRP A 30 -4.39 -7.15 -6.27
N SER A 31 -3.85 -8.08 -5.48
CA SER A 31 -4.11 -9.51 -5.65
C SER A 31 -5.47 -9.95 -5.11
N SER A 32 -6.13 -9.11 -4.30
CA SER A 32 -7.46 -9.36 -3.74
C SER A 32 -8.11 -8.05 -3.28
N ILE A 33 -9.44 -8.01 -3.25
CA ILE A 33 -10.22 -6.87 -2.78
C ILE A 33 -9.88 -6.52 -1.32
N GLU A 34 -9.62 -7.54 -0.49
CA GLU A 34 -9.29 -7.37 0.92
C GLU A 34 -7.96 -6.63 1.11
N LEU A 35 -6.93 -7.04 0.37
CA LEU A 35 -5.61 -6.41 0.43
C LEU A 35 -5.61 -4.98 -0.12
N GLU A 36 -6.40 -4.73 -1.14
CA GLU A 36 -6.52 -3.41 -1.74
C GLU A 36 -7.22 -2.43 -0.78
N ASN A 37 -8.36 -2.85 -0.23
CA ASN A 37 -9.08 -2.08 0.78
C ASN A 37 -8.20 -1.80 1.99
N ALA A 38 -7.44 -2.81 2.47
CA ALA A 38 -6.48 -2.64 3.54
C ALA A 38 -5.41 -1.60 3.16
N PHE A 39 -4.85 -1.66 1.95
CA PHE A 39 -3.85 -0.72 1.46
C PHE A 39 -4.37 0.72 1.40
N ILE A 40 -5.54 0.96 0.80
CA ILE A 40 -6.10 2.31 0.66
C ILE A 40 -6.45 2.90 2.02
N ASN A 41 -7.07 2.10 2.89
CA ASN A 41 -7.40 2.55 4.24
C ASN A 41 -6.14 2.85 5.05
N ALA A 42 -5.11 2.01 4.96
CA ALA A 42 -3.82 2.25 5.60
C ALA A 42 -3.18 3.54 5.08
N PHE A 43 -3.14 3.73 3.76
CA PHE A 43 -2.55 4.93 3.15
C PHE A 43 -3.24 6.22 3.61
N LEU A 44 -4.57 6.28 3.56
CA LEU A 44 -5.33 7.45 3.99
C LEU A 44 -5.18 7.71 5.49
N ASN A 45 -5.14 6.65 6.31
CA ASN A 45 -4.89 6.77 7.75
C ASN A 45 -3.50 7.32 8.04
N GLU A 46 -2.47 6.82 7.35
CA GLU A 46 -1.09 7.29 7.50
C GLU A 46 -0.91 8.74 7.03
N LEU A 47 -1.63 9.17 5.99
CA LEU A 47 -1.72 10.57 5.60
C LEU A 47 -2.44 11.42 6.65
N GLY A 48 -3.50 10.92 7.28
CA GLY A 48 -4.18 11.63 8.36
C GLY A 48 -3.27 11.89 9.57
N LYS A 49 -2.37 10.96 9.88
CA LYS A 49 -1.43 11.04 11.01
C LYS A 49 -0.34 12.08 10.84
N THR A 50 -0.04 12.53 9.62
CA THR A 50 0.97 13.59 9.41
C THR A 50 0.51 14.92 10.01
N GLY A 51 -0.78 15.07 10.38
CA GLY A 51 -1.32 16.27 11.02
C GLY A 51 -1.40 17.48 10.08
N ASP A 52 -1.19 17.22 8.79
CA ASP A 52 -0.76 18.22 7.83
C ASP A 52 -1.83 18.56 6.79
N PHE A 53 -2.87 17.75 6.70
CA PHE A 53 -3.97 17.95 5.77
C PHE A 53 -5.19 18.51 6.50
N SER A 54 -5.79 19.57 5.97
CA SER A 54 -7.07 20.06 6.50
C SER A 54 -8.14 18.98 6.36
N GLN A 55 -9.14 18.99 7.24
CA GLN A 55 -10.23 18.00 7.21
C GLN A 55 -10.91 17.91 5.83
N ARG A 56 -11.10 19.05 5.15
CA ARG A 56 -11.66 19.09 3.79
C ARG A 56 -10.79 18.35 2.77
N LYS A 57 -9.46 18.47 2.87
CA LYS A 57 -8.53 17.77 1.96
C LYS A 57 -8.49 16.28 2.27
N LEU A 58 -8.47 15.89 3.55
CA LEU A 58 -8.57 14.49 3.95
C LEU A 58 -9.88 13.85 3.46
N GLN A 59 -10.99 14.58 3.56
CA GLN A 59 -12.28 14.13 3.04
C GLN A 59 -12.24 13.96 1.52
N ALA A 60 -11.67 14.91 0.78
CA ALA A 60 -11.53 14.79 -0.67
C ALA A 60 -10.66 13.58 -1.08
N MET A 61 -9.53 13.36 -0.39
CA MET A 61 -8.68 12.19 -0.60
C MET A 61 -9.42 10.88 -0.29
N THR A 62 -10.26 10.88 0.75
CA THR A 62 -11.09 9.72 1.12
C THR A 62 -12.14 9.43 0.06
N THR A 63 -12.88 10.45 -0.42
CA THR A 63 -13.85 10.29 -1.51
C THR A 63 -13.21 9.71 -2.77
N ILE A 64 -12.02 10.18 -3.14
CA ILE A 64 -11.28 9.62 -4.27
C ILE A 64 -10.83 8.19 -4.00
N GLY A 65 -10.39 7.88 -2.77
CA GLY A 65 -10.05 6.53 -2.34
C GLY A 65 -11.24 5.57 -2.44
N ASP A 66 -12.44 6.01 -2.10
CA ASP A 66 -13.65 5.19 -2.21
C ASP A 66 -14.08 4.98 -3.68
N ALA A 67 -13.99 6.02 -4.50
CA ALA A 67 -14.20 5.88 -5.96
C ALA A 67 -13.20 4.89 -6.58
N PHE A 68 -11.96 4.90 -6.08
CA PHE A 68 -10.93 3.95 -6.50
C PHE A 68 -11.28 2.51 -6.13
N LYS A 69 -11.64 2.25 -4.86
CA LYS A 69 -12.05 0.91 -4.41
C LYS A 69 -13.15 0.35 -5.29
N MET A 70 -14.16 1.17 -5.60
CA MET A 70 -15.24 0.78 -6.51
C MET A 70 -14.75 0.41 -7.92
N LEU A 71 -13.79 1.16 -8.47
CA LEU A 71 -13.22 0.87 -9.79
C LEU A 71 -12.41 -0.42 -9.79
N ALA A 72 -11.62 -0.64 -8.74
CA ALA A 72 -10.80 -1.82 -8.63
C ALA A 72 -11.63 -3.08 -8.32
N ASP A 73 -12.63 -3.00 -7.45
CA ASP A 73 -13.65 -4.04 -7.24
C ASP A 73 -14.31 -4.42 -8.57
N LYS A 74 -14.65 -3.43 -9.39
CA LYS A 74 -15.23 -3.65 -10.73
C LYS A 74 -14.26 -4.34 -11.68
N LEU A 75 -12.98 -4.00 -11.66
CA LEU A 75 -11.96 -4.65 -12.49
C LEU A 75 -11.70 -6.09 -12.03
N MET A 76 -11.65 -6.36 -10.72
CA MET A 76 -11.48 -7.70 -10.16
C MET A 76 -12.68 -8.60 -10.47
N SER A 77 -13.90 -8.11 -10.20
CA SER A 77 -15.14 -8.86 -10.47
C SER A 77 -15.39 -9.12 -11.96
N SER A 78 -14.89 -8.26 -12.86
CA SER A 78 -14.99 -8.45 -14.31
C SER A 78 -13.83 -9.23 -14.94
N GLY A 79 -12.89 -9.74 -14.14
CA GLY A 79 -11.71 -10.47 -14.63
C GLY A 79 -10.70 -9.59 -15.39
N LYS A 80 -10.79 -8.27 -15.27
CA LYS A 80 -9.91 -7.27 -15.91
C LYS A 80 -8.85 -6.70 -14.97
N SER A 81 -8.64 -7.33 -13.82
CA SER A 81 -7.64 -6.95 -12.81
C SER A 81 -6.22 -7.40 -13.15
N SER A 82 -5.79 -7.26 -14.39
CA SER A 82 -4.39 -7.50 -14.73
C SER A 82 -3.49 -6.62 -13.87
N ALA A 83 -2.28 -7.10 -13.56
CA ALA A 83 -1.30 -6.35 -12.77
C ALA A 83 -1.06 -4.95 -13.36
N SER A 84 -0.99 -4.84 -14.69
CA SER A 84 -0.82 -3.57 -15.40
C SER A 84 -1.98 -2.59 -15.19
N ASN A 85 -3.23 -3.06 -15.23
CA ASN A 85 -4.40 -2.21 -15.06
C ASN A 85 -4.48 -1.70 -13.63
N MET A 86 -4.21 -2.58 -12.67
CA MET A 86 -4.18 -2.22 -11.26
C MET A 86 -3.05 -1.25 -10.97
N GLU A 87 -1.83 -1.53 -11.42
CA GLU A 87 -0.68 -0.63 -11.23
C GLU A 87 -0.95 0.77 -11.80
N ALA A 88 -1.49 0.86 -13.03
CA ALA A 88 -1.85 2.12 -13.64
C ALA A 88 -2.93 2.87 -12.86
N LEU A 89 -3.95 2.15 -12.38
CA LEU A 89 -5.00 2.72 -11.55
C LEU A 89 -4.36 3.31 -10.28
N ASN A 90 -3.54 2.55 -9.54
CA ASN A 90 -2.91 3.01 -8.30
C ASN A 90 -2.01 4.21 -8.50
N LYS A 91 -1.31 4.24 -9.64
CA LYS A 91 -0.51 5.39 -10.03
C LYS A 91 -1.38 6.63 -10.23
N ALA A 92 -2.53 6.49 -10.89
CA ALA A 92 -3.50 7.58 -11.04
C ALA A 92 -4.03 8.05 -9.69
N PHE A 93 -4.40 7.13 -8.79
CA PHE A 93 -4.87 7.46 -7.44
C PHE A 93 -3.83 8.23 -6.62
N ALA A 94 -2.62 7.69 -6.53
CA ALA A 94 -1.54 8.33 -5.81
C ALA A 94 -1.20 9.72 -6.39
N SER A 95 -1.30 9.88 -7.71
CA SER A 95 -1.14 11.18 -8.38
C SER A 95 -2.25 12.16 -8.02
N SER A 96 -3.52 11.74 -8.00
CA SER A 96 -4.64 12.59 -7.59
C SER A 96 -4.54 13.01 -6.12
N VAL A 97 -4.15 12.09 -5.23
CA VAL A 97 -3.92 12.43 -3.82
C VAL A 97 -2.77 13.43 -3.69
N ALA A 98 -1.70 13.24 -4.45
CA ALA A 98 -0.59 14.18 -4.47
C ALA A 98 -0.95 15.56 -5.01
N GLU A 99 -1.80 15.64 -6.04
CA GLU A 99 -2.29 16.91 -6.57
C GLU A 99 -3.05 17.71 -5.50
N ILE A 100 -3.94 17.04 -4.75
CA ILE A 100 -4.66 17.64 -3.63
C ILE A 100 -3.69 18.10 -2.52
N ALA A 101 -2.63 17.33 -2.30
CA ALA A 101 -1.60 17.62 -1.31
C ALA A 101 -0.75 18.84 -1.71
N VAL A 102 -0.27 18.90 -2.96
CA VAL A 102 0.59 19.97 -3.51
C VAL A 102 -0.12 21.33 -3.55
N GLY A 103 -1.45 21.38 -3.65
CA GLY A 103 -2.24 22.60 -3.50
C GLY A 103 -2.20 23.24 -2.09
N ARG A 104 -1.17 23.00 -1.27
CA ARG A 104 -1.00 23.56 0.08
C ARG A 104 -0.11 24.80 0.02
N LYS A 105 -0.61 25.94 0.52
CA LYS A 105 0.21 27.15 0.69
C LYS A 105 1.27 26.91 1.77
N GLY A 106 2.53 27.21 1.47
CA GLY A 106 3.61 27.33 2.45
C GLY A 106 4.44 26.08 2.74
N ARG A 107 4.18 24.92 2.11
CA ARG A 107 5.06 23.76 2.19
C ARG A 107 5.78 23.51 0.88
N LYS A 108 7.03 23.07 1.00
CA LYS A 108 7.84 22.67 -0.14
C LYS A 108 7.32 21.35 -0.69
N ARG A 109 7.38 21.20 -2.01
CA ARG A 109 6.90 20.01 -2.72
C ARG A 109 7.61 18.75 -2.22
N GLU A 110 8.90 18.87 -1.89
CA GLU A 110 9.75 17.80 -1.35
C GLU A 110 9.20 17.22 -0.04
N GLU A 111 8.71 18.08 0.85
CA GLU A 111 8.16 17.63 2.14
C GLU A 111 6.85 16.86 1.94
N ILE A 112 6.00 17.34 1.03
CA ILE A 112 4.75 16.66 0.67
C ILE A 112 5.05 15.31 0.02
N THR A 113 6.06 15.25 -0.85
CA THR A 113 6.52 14.01 -1.47
C THR A 113 7.03 13.02 -0.41
N ALA A 114 7.78 13.49 0.60
CA ALA A 114 8.27 12.65 1.68
C ALA A 114 7.12 12.07 2.52
N ASP A 115 6.11 12.88 2.86
CA ASP A 115 4.93 12.45 3.62
C ASP A 115 4.14 11.37 2.87
N ILE A 116 3.88 11.60 1.57
CA ILE A 116 3.15 10.66 0.72
C ILE A 116 3.94 9.36 0.54
N SER A 117 5.26 9.45 0.30
CA SER A 117 6.13 8.27 0.13
C SER A 117 6.21 7.44 1.41
N GLY A 118 6.27 8.11 2.57
CA GLY A 118 6.22 7.46 3.88
C GLY A 118 4.89 6.75 4.11
N ALA A 119 3.76 7.42 3.80
CA ALA A 119 2.43 6.84 3.92
C ALA A 119 2.25 5.61 3.00
N LEU A 120 2.69 5.70 1.75
CA LEU A 120 2.66 4.57 0.80
C LEU A 120 3.49 3.39 1.30
N SER A 121 4.70 3.65 1.78
CA SER A 121 5.58 2.59 2.30
C SER A 121 4.96 1.87 3.48
N ARG A 122 4.34 2.61 4.41
CA ARG A 122 3.63 2.05 5.56
C ARG A 122 2.37 1.29 5.14
N ALA A 123 1.63 1.77 4.16
CA ALA A 123 0.46 1.08 3.61
C ALA A 123 0.82 -0.26 2.96
N PHE A 124 1.92 -0.31 2.20
CA PHE A 124 2.46 -1.56 1.66
C PHE A 124 2.84 -2.54 2.77
N LEU A 125 3.61 -2.10 3.78
CA LEU A 125 3.95 -2.97 4.91
C LEU A 125 2.72 -3.52 5.64
N GLN A 126 1.69 -2.68 5.86
CA GLN A 126 0.48 -3.09 6.57
C GLN A 126 -0.39 -4.06 5.77
N SER A 127 -0.43 -3.94 4.45
CA SER A 127 -1.27 -4.78 3.59
C SER A 127 -0.54 -6.06 3.16
N THR A 128 0.70 -5.94 2.70
CA THR A 128 1.42 -7.04 2.03
C THR A 128 2.52 -7.65 2.88
N GLY A 129 3.01 -6.93 3.89
CA GLY A 129 4.20 -7.27 4.66
C GLY A 129 5.52 -6.80 4.04
N ALA A 130 5.50 -6.19 2.84
CA ALA A 130 6.71 -5.75 2.13
C ALA A 130 6.51 -4.42 1.38
N VAL A 131 7.50 -3.52 1.45
CA VAL A 131 7.47 -2.24 0.71
C VAL A 131 7.76 -2.48 -0.78
N ASN A 132 6.89 -1.97 -1.66
CA ASN A 132 7.22 -1.84 -3.08
C ASN A 132 7.96 -0.52 -3.34
N THR A 133 9.29 -0.55 -3.23
CA THR A 133 10.15 0.63 -3.34
C THR A 133 10.12 1.25 -4.74
N GLN A 134 9.98 0.43 -5.80
CA GLN A 134 9.84 0.91 -7.17
C GLN A 134 8.58 1.78 -7.31
N PHE A 135 7.43 1.27 -6.84
CA PHE A 135 6.17 2.01 -6.90
C PHE A 135 6.27 3.32 -6.12
N VAL A 136 6.78 3.29 -4.88
CA VAL A 136 6.96 4.50 -4.05
C VAL A 136 7.85 5.52 -4.76
N HIS A 137 8.94 5.07 -5.38
CA HIS A 137 9.84 5.94 -6.13
C HIS A 137 9.20 6.53 -7.38
N GLU A 138 8.40 5.75 -8.11
CA GLU A 138 7.64 6.26 -9.25
C GLU A 138 6.63 7.34 -8.86
N ILE A 139 5.87 7.13 -7.79
CA ILE A 139 4.97 8.17 -7.28
C ILE A 139 5.78 9.39 -6.86
N SER A 140 6.89 9.22 -6.13
CA SER A 140 7.74 10.33 -5.71
C SER A 140 8.15 11.23 -6.89
N ARG A 141 8.55 10.61 -8.01
CA ARG A 141 8.93 11.32 -9.24
C ARG A 141 7.76 11.99 -9.96
N LEU A 142 6.55 11.46 -9.86
CA LEU A 142 5.37 12.13 -10.43
C LEU A 142 5.02 13.39 -9.64
N ILE A 143 5.17 13.34 -8.32
CA ILE A 143 4.86 14.48 -7.44
C ILE A 143 5.94 15.55 -7.56
N ASN A 144 7.21 15.11 -7.53
CA ASN A 144 8.38 15.96 -7.67
C ASN A 144 9.20 15.54 -8.89
N PRO A 145 8.76 15.96 -10.10
CA PRO A 145 9.50 15.63 -11.31
C PRO A 145 10.88 16.29 -11.28
N PRO A 146 11.93 15.59 -11.73
CA PRO A 146 13.24 16.20 -11.87
C PRO A 146 13.13 17.40 -12.82
N GLU A 147 13.69 18.54 -12.44
CA GLU A 147 13.75 19.73 -13.29
C GLU A 147 14.44 19.35 -14.61
N CYS A 148 13.79 19.61 -15.74
CA CYS A 148 14.48 19.62 -17.03
C CYS A 148 15.52 20.74 -16.95
N LYS A 149 16.80 20.38 -16.91
CA LYS A 149 17.86 21.35 -17.16
C LYS A 149 17.84 21.64 -18.65
N ASP A 150 17.39 22.84 -19.01
CA ASP A 150 17.52 23.41 -20.35
C ASP A 150 18.99 23.48 -20.79
#